data_AF-A0A7X2MFA6-F1
#
_entry.id   AF-A0A7X2MFA6-F1
#
_cell.length_a   1.000
_cell.length_b   1.000
_cell.length_c   1.000
_cell.angle_alpha   90.00
_cell.angle_beta   90.00
_cell.angle_gamma   90.00
#
_symmetry.space_group_name_H-M   'P 1'
#
loop_
_entity.id
_entity.type
_entity.pdbx_description
1 polymer ?
#
loop_
_entity_poly.entity_id
_entity_poly.type
_entity_poly.pdbx_seq_one_letter_code
_entity_poly.pdbx_strand_id
1 'polypeptide(L)'
;MRNVSIKRYAIIACLAAISYLLMFISFAVIPIVPYMKVDFADIPILLGFFVLGVSGGIEIAVLRSVLYFLITGPSIASLIGIGTNLLATLTICLPMYYILHEKHDLKRYIIVIVVSTISLTFWLSIGNWLVITPLYMAVLGMKLTL
;
A
#
# COMPACT_ATOMS: atom_id res chain seq x y z
N MET A 1 -23.55 25.06 -1.56
CA MET A 1 -22.37 24.33 -2.10
C MET A 1 -21.73 23.35 -1.08
N ARG A 2 -22.52 22.62 -0.25
CA ARG A 2 -22.00 21.81 0.89
C ARG A 2 -21.97 20.28 0.68
N ASN A 3 -22.54 19.73 -0.40
CA ASN A 3 -22.73 18.28 -0.57
C ASN A 3 -21.55 17.53 -1.23
N VAL A 4 -20.69 18.21 -1.99
CA VAL A 4 -19.60 17.54 -2.72
C VAL A 4 -18.51 17.05 -1.75
N SER A 5 -18.19 17.86 -0.74
CA SER A 5 -17.19 17.52 0.28
C SER A 5 -17.62 16.35 1.17
N ILE A 6 -18.90 16.29 1.60
CA ILE A 6 -19.42 15.20 2.43
C ILE A 6 -19.37 13.86 1.68
N LYS A 7 -19.78 13.84 0.40
CA LYS A 7 -19.71 12.65 -0.44
C LYS A 7 -18.28 12.15 -0.61
N ARG A 8 -17.31 13.05 -0.83
CA ARG A 8 -15.89 12.71 -0.94
C ARG A 8 -15.38 12.00 0.32
N TYR A 9 -15.63 12.55 1.50
CA TYR A 9 -15.20 11.92 2.77
C TYR A 9 -15.90 10.59 3.04
N ALA A 10 -17.18 10.46 2.68
CA ALA A 10 -17.88 9.18 2.79
C ALA A 10 -17.24 8.09 1.92
N ILE A 11 -16.89 8.41 0.65
CA ILE A 11 -16.21 7.47 -0.25
C ILE A 11 -14.84 7.09 0.31
N ILE A 12 -14.08 8.06 0.83
CA ILE A 12 -12.76 7.80 1.44
C ILE A 12 -12.90 6.83 2.61
N ALA A 13 -13.84 7.08 3.52
CA ALA A 13 -14.07 6.23 4.69
C ALA A 13 -14.48 4.81 4.29
N CYS A 14 -15.40 4.67 3.33
CA CYS A 14 -15.84 3.37 2.84
C CYS A 14 -14.71 2.58 2.18
N LEU A 15 -13.94 3.20 1.25
CA LEU A 15 -12.83 2.53 0.57
C LEU A 15 -11.71 2.16 1.54
N ALA A 16 -11.41 3.02 2.52
CA ALA A 16 -10.42 2.74 3.55
C ALA A 16 -10.85 1.57 4.44
N ALA A 17 -12.13 1.49 4.81
CA ALA A 17 -12.67 0.38 5.60
C ALA A 17 -12.61 -0.95 4.83
N ILE A 18 -12.99 -0.96 3.54
CA ILE A 18 -12.90 -2.16 2.69
C ILE A 18 -11.44 -2.58 2.55
N SER A 19 -10.54 -1.65 2.24
CA SER A 19 -9.11 -1.89 2.12
C SER A 19 -8.52 -2.47 3.41
N TYR A 20 -8.93 -1.94 4.57
CA TYR A 20 -8.52 -2.44 5.87
C TYR A 20 -8.97 -3.88 6.10
N LEU A 21 -10.23 -4.22 5.78
CA LEU A 21 -10.73 -5.59 5.90
C LEU A 21 -9.94 -6.57 5.01
N LEU A 22 -9.53 -6.14 3.81
CA LEU A 22 -8.74 -6.95 2.89
C LEU A 22 -7.32 -7.24 3.41
N MET A 23 -6.77 -6.43 4.32
CA MET A 23 -5.45 -6.73 4.94
C MET A 23 -5.48 -7.99 5.81
N PHE A 24 -6.64 -8.40 6.33
CA PHE A 24 -6.78 -9.67 7.07
C PHE A 24 -6.72 -10.90 6.17
N ILE A 25 -7.00 -10.73 4.88
CA ILE A 25 -6.91 -11.79 3.86
C ILE A 25 -5.50 -11.73 3.23
N SER A 26 -4.47 -11.63 4.07
CA SER A 26 -3.08 -11.55 3.65
C SER A 26 -2.32 -12.83 3.93
N PHE A 27 -1.39 -13.18 3.06
CA PHE A 27 -0.57 -14.38 3.19
C PHE A 27 0.90 -14.10 2.85
N ALA A 28 1.80 -14.79 3.55
CA ALA A 28 3.23 -14.69 3.28
C ALA A 28 3.58 -15.58 2.08
N VAL A 29 4.14 -14.98 1.04
CA VAL A 29 4.53 -15.70 -0.18
C VAL A 29 5.80 -16.52 0.05
N ILE A 30 6.73 -15.97 0.83
CA ILE A 30 8.02 -16.60 1.10
C ILE A 30 8.10 -16.95 2.59
N PRO A 31 8.15 -18.24 2.97
CA PRO A 31 8.11 -18.66 4.38
C PRO A 31 9.24 -18.12 5.25
N ILE A 32 10.44 -17.89 4.68
CA ILE A 32 11.61 -17.39 5.44
C ILE A 32 11.48 -15.90 5.83
N VAL A 33 10.60 -15.14 5.17
CA VAL A 33 10.34 -13.72 5.43
C VAL A 33 8.85 -13.48 5.70
N PRO A 34 8.33 -13.92 6.85
CA PRO A 34 6.89 -13.90 7.15
C PRO A 34 6.31 -12.47 7.30
N TYR A 35 7.17 -11.46 7.41
CA TYR A 35 6.78 -10.05 7.40
C TYR A 35 6.43 -9.52 6.01
N MET A 36 6.84 -10.19 4.93
CA MET A 36 6.49 -9.84 3.55
C MET A 36 5.19 -10.54 3.13
N LYS A 37 4.07 -9.94 3.53
CA LYS A 37 2.74 -10.42 3.16
C LYS A 37 2.24 -9.74 1.91
N VAL A 38 1.53 -10.50 1.08
CA VAL A 38 0.75 -9.99 -0.04
C VAL A 38 -0.71 -9.93 0.39
N ASP A 39 -1.38 -8.84 0.02
CA ASP A 39 -2.78 -8.59 0.30
C ASP A 39 -3.46 -7.89 -0.89
N PHE A 40 -4.79 -7.82 -0.86
CA PHE A 40 -5.60 -7.16 -1.89
C PHE A 40 -6.03 -5.74 -1.50
N ALA A 41 -5.49 -5.19 -0.41
CA ALA A 41 -5.90 -3.91 0.15
C ALA A 41 -5.59 -2.73 -0.78
N ASP A 42 -4.65 -2.90 -1.71
CA ASP A 42 -4.30 -1.86 -2.69
C ASP A 42 -5.38 -1.64 -3.76
N ILE A 43 -6.28 -2.61 -4.00
CA ILE A 43 -7.32 -2.50 -5.04
C ILE A 43 -8.31 -1.36 -4.73
N PRO A 44 -8.94 -1.27 -3.54
CA PRO A 44 -9.81 -0.13 -3.20
C PRO A 44 -9.07 1.21 -3.17
N ILE A 45 -7.79 1.21 -2.80
CA ILE A 45 -6.96 2.42 -2.79
C ILE A 45 -6.76 2.92 -4.22
N LEU A 46 -6.42 2.02 -5.14
CA LEU A 46 -6.26 2.33 -6.56
C LEU A 46 -7.56 2.87 -7.18
N LEU A 47 -8.72 2.29 -6.83
CA LEU A 47 -10.02 2.86 -7.19
C LEU A 47 -10.17 4.29 -6.66
N GLY A 48 -9.76 4.53 -5.42
CA GLY A 48 -9.68 5.86 -4.83
C GLY A 48 -8.84 6.86 -5.63
N PHE A 49 -7.67 6.43 -6.12
CA PHE A 49 -6.83 7.24 -7.00
C PHE A 49 -7.57 7.64 -8.29
N PHE A 50 -8.27 6.71 -8.96
CA PHE A 50 -8.99 7.03 -10.20
C PHE A 50 -10.27 7.84 -9.99
N VAL A 51 -10.98 7.66 -8.87
CA VAL A 51 -12.26 8.33 -8.59
C VAL A 51 -12.08 9.70 -7.96
N LEU A 52 -11.14 9.85 -7.03
CA LEU A 52 -10.95 11.06 -6.22
C LEU A 52 -9.63 11.78 -6.51
N GLY A 53 -8.84 11.27 -7.46
CA GLY A 53 -7.51 11.77 -7.79
C GLY A 53 -6.44 11.34 -6.78
N VAL A 54 -5.23 11.86 -6.98
CA VAL A 54 -4.06 11.55 -6.16
C VAL A 54 -4.31 11.80 -4.67
N SER A 55 -4.93 12.94 -4.32
CA SER A 55 -5.17 13.29 -2.92
C SER A 55 -6.13 12.30 -2.24
N GLY A 56 -7.20 11.90 -2.92
CA GLY A 56 -8.15 10.93 -2.37
C GLY A 56 -7.53 9.55 -2.19
N GLY A 57 -6.74 9.07 -3.16
CA GLY A 57 -6.02 7.80 -3.04
C GLY A 57 -5.04 7.78 -1.85
N ILE A 58 -4.25 8.84 -1.68
CA ILE A 58 -3.33 8.97 -0.53
C ILE A 58 -4.12 9.02 0.79
N GLU A 59 -5.20 9.79 0.87
CA GLU A 59 -6.05 9.87 2.06
C GLU A 59 -6.62 8.50 2.45
N ILE A 60 -7.08 7.71 1.48
CA ILE A 60 -7.58 6.34 1.72
C ILE A 60 -6.46 5.44 2.23
N ALA A 61 -5.28 5.47 1.60
CA ALA A 61 -4.14 4.64 2.00
C ALA A 61 -3.69 4.94 3.43
N VAL A 62 -3.58 6.22 3.78
CA VAL A 62 -3.22 6.67 5.13
C VAL A 62 -4.30 6.28 6.13
N LEU A 63 -5.58 6.54 5.83
CA LEU A 63 -6.68 6.20 6.74
C LEU A 63 -6.75 4.70 7.01
N ARG A 64 -6.60 3.87 5.97
CA ARG A 64 -6.49 2.41 6.12
C ARG A 64 -5.33 2.03 7.04
N SER A 65 -4.13 2.56 6.78
CA SER A 65 -2.94 2.25 7.58
C SER A 65 -3.12 2.64 9.06
N VAL A 66 -3.76 3.78 9.33
CA VAL A 66 -4.11 4.21 10.69
C VAL A 66 -5.12 3.27 11.34
N LEU A 67 -6.19 2.90 10.64
CA LEU A 67 -7.19 1.94 11.14
C LEU A 67 -6.56 0.59 11.49
N TYR A 68 -5.68 0.09 10.62
CA TYR A 68 -4.97 -1.16 10.85
C TYR A 68 -4.06 -1.10 12.07
N PHE A 69 -3.33 0.01 12.24
CA PHE A 69 -2.46 0.23 13.40
C PHE A 69 -3.25 0.27 14.72
N LEU A 70 -4.35 1.02 14.74
CA LEU A 70 -5.16 1.20 15.95
C LEU A 70 -5.80 -0.11 16.41
N ILE A 71 -6.24 -0.96 15.48
CA ILE A 71 -6.96 -2.18 15.81
C ILE A 71 -6.03 -3.37 16.09
N THR A 72 -4.91 -3.48 15.35
CA THR A 72 -3.94 -4.58 15.57
C THR A 72 -3.13 -4.37 16.86
N GLY A 73 -3.10 -3.14 17.37
CA GLY A 73 -2.36 -2.77 18.57
C GLY A 73 -0.95 -2.27 18.24
N PRO A 74 -0.43 -1.30 19.01
CA PRO A 74 0.85 -0.67 18.72
C PRO A 74 2.01 -1.62 19.04
N SER A 75 2.68 -2.11 18.00
CA SER A 75 3.99 -2.77 18.12
C SER A 75 5.00 -2.17 17.14
N ILE A 76 6.27 -2.15 17.51
CA ILE A 76 7.34 -1.62 16.64
C ILE A 76 7.39 -2.41 15.31
N ALA A 77 7.24 -3.73 15.35
CA ALA A 77 7.16 -4.58 14.17
C ALA A 77 5.97 -4.25 13.26
N SER A 78 4.79 -3.97 13.85
CA SER A 78 3.63 -3.54 13.07
C SER A 78 3.83 -2.17 12.44
N LEU A 79 4.50 -1.24 13.13
CA LEU A 79 4.72 0.11 12.62
C LEU A 79 5.62 0.09 11.39
N ILE A 80 6.68 -0.73 11.41
CA ILE A 80 7.55 -0.95 10.25
C ILE A 80 6.75 -1.55 9.09
N GLY A 81 5.90 -2.54 9.37
CA GLY A 81 5.13 -3.24 8.36
C GLY A 81 4.09 -2.35 7.70
N ILE A 82 3.38 -1.55 8.50
CA ILE A 82 2.36 -0.61 8.02
C ILE A 82 3.02 0.53 7.23
N GLY A 83 4.17 1.04 7.69
CA GLY A 83 4.94 2.05 6.96
C GLY A 83 5.46 1.51 5.62
N THR A 84 5.97 0.28 5.62
CA THR A 84 6.44 -0.40 4.41
C THR A 84 5.30 -0.65 3.44
N ASN A 85 4.15 -1.14 3.94
CA ASN A 85 2.98 -1.40 3.13
C ASN A 85 2.42 -0.09 2.54
N LEU A 86 2.38 1.00 3.32
CA LEU A 86 2.00 2.32 2.79
C LEU A 86 2.96 2.81 1.69
N LEU A 87 4.28 2.65 1.88
CA LEU A 87 5.27 2.98 0.86
C LEU A 87 5.05 2.14 -0.41
N ALA A 88 4.83 0.83 -0.25
CA ALA A 88 4.53 -0.10 -1.34
C ALA A 88 3.33 0.39 -2.14
N THR A 89 2.20 0.64 -1.47
CA THR A 89 0.97 1.14 -2.10
C THR A 89 1.21 2.43 -2.88
N LEU A 90 1.94 3.40 -2.32
CA LEU A 90 2.19 4.67 -3.02
C LEU A 90 3.09 4.48 -4.25
N THR A 91 4.15 3.68 -4.13
CA THR A 91 5.11 3.45 -5.21
C THR A 91 4.51 2.65 -6.38
N ILE A 92 3.53 1.78 -6.13
CA ILE A 92 2.80 1.09 -7.21
C ILE A 92 1.64 1.93 -7.74
N CYS A 93 0.82 2.56 -6.90
CA CYS A 93 -0.40 3.25 -7.34
C CYS A 93 -0.14 4.59 -8.04
N LEU A 94 0.89 5.34 -7.64
CA LEU A 94 1.17 6.66 -8.24
C LEU A 94 1.54 6.56 -9.74
N PRO A 95 2.52 5.73 -10.16
CA PRO A 95 2.78 5.52 -11.58
C PRO A 95 1.55 4.98 -12.30
N MET A 96 0.77 4.13 -11.64
CA MET A 96 -0.44 3.55 -12.21
C MET A 96 -1.47 4.61 -12.57
N TYR A 97 -1.72 5.53 -11.65
CA TYR A 97 -2.60 6.67 -11.84
C TYR A 97 -2.09 7.59 -12.96
N TYR A 98 -0.83 8.04 -12.90
CA TYR A 98 -0.32 9.03 -13.86
C TYR A 98 -0.29 8.51 -15.30
N ILE A 99 -0.07 7.22 -15.53
CA ILE A 99 -0.02 6.66 -16.89
C ILE A 99 -1.43 6.39 -17.46
N LEU A 100 -2.39 5.97 -16.62
CA LEU A 100 -3.72 5.55 -17.06
C LEU A 100 -4.82 6.62 -16.94
N HIS A 101 -4.63 7.68 -16.15
CA HIS A 101 -5.73 8.62 -15.85
C HIS A 101 -6.30 9.36 -17.08
N GLU A 102 -5.53 9.50 -18.16
CA GLU A 102 -5.99 10.22 -19.36
C GLU A 102 -6.54 9.32 -20.46
N LYS A 103 -5.98 8.11 -20.63
CA LYS A 103 -6.28 7.24 -21.77
C LYS A 103 -6.17 5.77 -21.40
N HIS A 104 -7.18 5.02 -21.85
CA HIS A 104 -7.32 3.60 -21.57
C HIS A 104 -7.17 2.79 -22.87
N ASP A 105 -5.93 2.42 -23.21
CA ASP A 105 -5.59 1.57 -24.34
C ASP A 105 -4.79 0.34 -23.87
N LEU A 106 -4.92 -0.80 -24.57
CA LEU A 106 -4.22 -2.04 -24.22
C LEU A 106 -2.69 -1.84 -24.06
N LYS A 107 -2.08 -1.04 -24.92
CA LYS A 107 -0.64 -0.71 -24.84
C LYS A 107 -0.28 0.00 -23.52
N ARG A 108 -1.14 0.92 -23.07
CA ARG A 108 -0.93 1.65 -21.80
C ARG A 108 -1.12 0.73 -20.60
N TYR A 109 -2.08 -0.20 -20.64
CA TYR A 109 -2.22 -1.23 -19.61
C TYR A 109 -0.98 -2.13 -19.47
N ILE A 110 -0.30 -2.44 -20.58
CA ILE A 110 0.96 -3.20 -20.50
C ILE A 110 2.08 -2.33 -19.92
N ILE A 111 2.26 -1.11 -20.45
CA ILE A 111 3.31 -0.17 -20.00
C ILE A 111 3.17 0.12 -18.51
N VAL A 112 1.96 0.38 -18.04
CA VAL A 112 1.72 0.76 -16.65
C VAL A 112 2.00 -0.39 -15.68
N ILE A 113 1.66 -1.63 -16.03
CA ILE A 113 1.97 -2.81 -15.22
C ILE A 113 3.49 -2.93 -15.07
N VAL A 114 4.23 -2.80 -16.18
CA VAL A 114 5.69 -2.89 -16.17
C VAL A 114 6.31 -1.75 -15.35
N VAL A 115 5.94 -0.50 -15.63
CA VAL A 115 6.51 0.68 -14.95
C VAL A 115 6.19 0.68 -13.46
N SER A 116 4.96 0.36 -13.07
CA SER A 116 4.57 0.33 -11.65
C SER A 116 5.27 -0.81 -10.91
N THR A 117 5.44 -1.98 -11.54
CA THR A 117 6.18 -3.10 -10.96
C THR A 117 7.66 -2.78 -10.77
N ILE A 118 8.29 -2.15 -11.77
CA ILE A 118 9.70 -1.71 -11.67
C ILE A 118 9.83 -0.65 -10.57
N SER A 119 8.91 0.30 -10.49
CA SER A 119 8.93 1.36 -9.48
C SER A 119 8.82 0.78 -8.06
N LEU A 120 7.84 -0.10 -7.83
CA LEU A 120 7.66 -0.82 -6.57
C LEU A 120 8.92 -1.59 -6.19
N THR A 121 9.45 -2.38 -7.12
CA THR A 121 10.62 -3.23 -6.89
C THR A 121 11.84 -2.39 -6.55
N PHE A 122 12.08 -1.30 -7.27
CA PHE A 122 13.22 -0.42 -7.06
C PHE A 122 13.18 0.21 -5.66
N TRP A 123 12.06 0.85 -5.30
CA TRP A 123 11.92 1.55 -4.02
C TRP A 123 11.94 0.59 -2.82
N LEU A 124 11.22 -0.53 -2.89
CA LEU A 124 11.22 -1.50 -1.80
C LEU A 124 12.53 -2.27 -1.69
N SER A 125 13.26 -2.52 -2.78
CA SER A 125 14.58 -3.17 -2.69
C SER A 125 15.58 -2.27 -1.96
N ILE A 126 15.61 -0.97 -2.30
CA ILE A 126 16.44 0.01 -1.59
C ILE A 126 16.01 0.11 -0.13
N GLY A 127 14.71 0.22 0.14
CA GLY A 127 14.17 0.27 1.50
C GLY A 127 14.52 -0.98 2.31
N ASN A 128 14.42 -2.16 1.71
CA ASN A 128 14.75 -3.44 2.35
C ASN A 128 16.23 -3.57 2.67
N TRP A 129 17.10 -3.10 1.78
CA TRP A 129 18.54 -3.16 2.00
C TRP A 129 18.99 -2.20 3.11
N LEU A 130 18.47 -0.97 3.12
CA LEU A 130 18.97 0.09 4.01
C LEU A 130 18.26 0.14 5.37
N VAL A 131 16.94 -0.10 5.41
CA VAL A 131 16.12 0.25 6.58
C VAL A 131 15.26 -0.91 7.06
N ILE A 132 14.41 -1.48 6.20
CA ILE A 132 13.31 -2.35 6.61
C ILE A 132 13.83 -3.68 7.17
N THR A 133 14.69 -4.39 6.43
CA THR A 133 15.22 -5.69 6.87
C THR A 133 16.11 -5.54 8.11
N PRO A 134 17.05 -4.58 8.18
CA PRO A 134 17.81 -4.33 9.41
C PRO A 134 16.94 -4.03 10.63
N LEU A 135 15.88 -3.21 10.49
CA LEU A 135 14.97 -2.93 11.59
C LEU A 135 14.20 -4.18 12.03
N TYR A 136 13.72 -4.99 11.08
CA TYR A 136 13.03 -6.24 11.42
C TYR A 136 13.96 -7.22 12.13
N MET A 137 15.21 -7.35 11.71
CA MET A 137 16.20 -8.20 12.39
C MET A 137 16.50 -7.70 13.81
N ALA A 138 16.62 -6.38 14.00
CA ALA A 138 16.87 -5.79 15.32
C ALA A 138 15.69 -5.98 16.29
N VAL A 139 14.46 -5.86 15.80
CA VAL A 139 13.24 -5.93 16.62
C VAL A 139 12.78 -7.37 16.87
N LEU A 140 12.92 -8.25 15.89
CA LEU A 140 12.51 -9.66 16.00
C LEU A 140 13.64 -10.56 16.53
N GLY A 141 14.86 -10.05 16.68
CA GLY A 141 16.03 -10.84 17.11
C GLY A 141 16.42 -11.94 16.12
N MET A 142 15.94 -11.89 14.87
CA MET A 142 16.24 -12.87 13.83
C MET A 142 17.70 -12.73 13.40
N LYS A 143 18.55 -13.67 13.81
CA LYS A 143 19.85 -13.90 13.16
C LYS A 143 19.57 -14.69 11.88
N LEU A 144 19.83 -14.09 10.72
CA LEU A 144 19.97 -14.84 9.48
C LEU A 144 21.23 -15.69 9.62
N THR A 145 21.09 -16.94 10.07
CA THR A 145 22.14 -17.95 9.90
C THR A 145 22.21 -18.25 8.41
N LEU A 146 23.16 -17.60 7.74
CA LEU A 146 23.66 -18.01 6.42
C LEU A 146 24.40 -19.35 6.55
#